data_AF-A0ABD0BS93-F1
#
_entry.id   AF-A0ABD0BS93-F1
#
_cell.length_a   1.000
_cell.length_b   1.000
_cell.length_c   1.000
_cell.angle_alpha   90.00
_cell.angle_beta   90.00
_cell.angle_gamma   90.00
#
_symmetry.space_group_name_H-M   'P 1'
#
loop_
_entity.id
_entity.type
_entity.pdbx_description
1 polymer ?
#
loop_
_entity_poly.entity_id
_entity_poly.type
_entity_poly.pdbx_seq_one_letter_code
_entity_poly.pdbx_strand_id
1 'polypeptide(L)'
;MLLGIGALPAVAATCEQSSRQGDVQGKFDASGEVCFSLPELDENYVSATLHGVTDARLLDGQNRRIRTLIENGPADGEHTLLFALPVKQNTSLVLHGEAGKPWRFQWRMKETSPLPRVQMLAPESPTLKALANVISAGGSTEAFWQAQRRQGTPMVEPVDASHKRVTFLWRGARDNVFILGSPAGDHDPLFRLGNSDVWFRSYVVPADTVMQYKLAPDVPIVEGSARDQRRAILVSAQADPLNPNSFGEQKTDRWNRYSLLDLSPARYCSVRATAQPLLHGTLSRQRLSSNILGNARDVMIYQPRGAQPARWTLILFDGQVYQDEYHFANVLDGLIARHHLPPINVVFIDSLDHARRGNELPPNPDFADFMAHELLPWLRGKGIGMQRQKTVLAGSSYGGIASSWVALRYPRLFGNVLSLSGSYWWAPEGDAPGWLTRQYQQSPPYPVRFWLQAGKFETTGPGGGIYRTTQDFEQVLRNKGYRVSFHPSSSGHDYAAWCEALIHGMRDLTGLRRQ
;
A
#
# COMPACT_ATOMS: atom_id res chain seq x y z
N MET A 1 -3.23 -2.17 58.11
CA MET A 1 -2.28 -1.48 57.21
C MET A 1 -1.60 -2.53 56.36
N LEU A 2 -2.00 -2.67 55.08
CA LEU A 2 -1.24 -3.42 54.08
C LEU A 2 -0.42 -2.40 53.28
N LEU A 3 0.90 -2.59 53.24
CA LEU A 3 1.84 -1.82 52.44
C LEU A 3 1.83 -2.35 51.00
N GLY A 4 1.48 -1.48 50.06
CA GLY A 4 1.52 -1.76 48.63
C GLY A 4 2.96 -1.79 48.11
N ILE A 5 3.28 -2.85 47.36
CA ILE A 5 4.50 -2.98 46.58
C ILE A 5 4.30 -2.14 45.32
N GLY A 6 4.97 -0.99 45.24
CA GLY A 6 5.05 -0.21 44.02
C GLY A 6 5.90 -0.95 42.99
N ALA A 7 5.35 -1.19 41.80
CA ALA A 7 6.12 -1.66 40.66
C ALA A 7 7.16 -0.60 40.28
N LEU A 8 8.43 -1.00 40.20
CA LEU A 8 9.50 -0.17 39.66
C LEU A 8 9.26 0.06 38.16
N PRO A 9 9.55 1.25 37.62
CA PRO A 9 9.52 1.46 36.18
C PRO A 9 10.59 0.57 35.51
N ALA A 10 10.21 -0.05 34.39
CA ALA A 10 11.13 -0.84 33.57
C ALA A 10 12.37 0.00 33.22
N VAL A 11 13.56 -0.54 33.46
CA VAL A 11 14.81 0.10 33.10
C VAL A 11 14.85 0.20 31.58
N ALA A 12 14.86 1.41 31.03
CA ALA A 12 15.01 1.62 29.59
C ALA A 12 16.32 0.95 29.13
N ALA A 13 16.28 0.20 28.03
CA ALA A 13 17.46 -0.42 27.46
C ALA A 13 18.54 0.64 27.22
N THR A 14 19.77 0.42 27.73
CA THR A 14 20.90 1.30 27.46
C THR A 14 21.26 1.22 25.98
N CYS A 15 21.06 2.32 25.24
CA CYS A 15 21.29 2.35 23.80
C CYS A 15 22.78 2.27 23.45
N GLU A 16 23.13 1.42 22.49
CA GLU A 16 24.50 1.29 21.96
C GLU A 16 24.82 2.47 21.04
N GLN A 17 26.01 3.06 21.17
CA GLN A 17 26.45 4.11 20.24
C GLN A 17 26.75 3.52 18.87
N SER A 18 26.12 4.07 17.83
CA SER A 18 26.31 3.63 16.44
C SER A 18 27.18 4.60 15.64
N SER A 19 28.04 4.04 14.78
CA SER A 19 28.80 4.78 13.76
C SER A 19 27.92 5.15 12.56
N ARG A 20 28.42 6.00 11.65
CA ARG A 20 27.71 6.37 10.40
C ARG A 20 27.46 5.19 9.46
N GLN A 21 28.18 4.09 9.62
CA GLN A 21 27.93 2.83 8.90
C GLN A 21 28.28 1.67 9.81
N GLY A 22 27.65 0.52 9.61
CA GLY A 22 27.93 -0.66 10.41
C GLY A 22 27.11 -1.88 10.01
N ASP A 23 27.47 -3.00 10.62
CA ASP A 23 26.83 -4.30 10.50
C ASP A 23 26.95 -4.97 11.87
N VAL A 24 25.85 -4.97 12.62
CA VAL A 24 25.79 -5.55 13.96
C VAL A 24 24.71 -6.63 14.00
N GLN A 25 24.98 -7.67 14.79
CA GLN A 25 24.05 -8.77 14.98
C GLN A 25 24.06 -9.20 16.44
N GLY A 26 22.93 -9.72 16.89
CA GLY A 26 22.75 -10.17 18.25
C GLY A 26 21.54 -11.08 18.39
N LYS A 27 21.11 -11.27 19.64
CA LYS A 27 19.82 -11.89 19.95
C LYS A 27 19.03 -10.92 20.81
N PHE A 28 17.72 -10.91 20.65
CA PHE A 28 16.87 -10.16 21.57
C PHE A 28 16.96 -10.77 22.97
N ASP A 29 17.04 -9.93 23.98
CA ASP A 29 17.02 -10.36 25.37
C ASP A 29 15.58 -10.71 25.80
N ALA A 30 15.35 -10.88 27.11
CA ALA A 30 14.02 -11.20 27.63
C ALA A 30 12.98 -10.09 27.41
N SER A 31 13.41 -8.83 27.21
CA SER A 31 12.52 -7.71 26.90
C SER A 31 12.06 -7.71 25.44
N GLY A 32 12.82 -8.38 24.55
CA GLY A 32 12.55 -8.34 23.11
C GLY A 32 13.03 -7.05 22.44
N GLU A 33 13.80 -6.20 23.12
CA GLU A 33 14.17 -4.86 22.66
C GLU A 33 15.69 -4.71 22.49
N VAL A 34 16.13 -3.94 21.48
CA VAL A 34 17.49 -3.40 21.38
C VAL A 34 17.43 -1.94 20.93
N CYS A 35 18.31 -1.11 21.50
CA CYS A 35 18.36 0.32 21.20
C CYS A 35 19.73 0.75 20.68
N PHE A 36 19.75 1.63 19.67
CA PHE A 36 20.94 2.27 19.12
C PHE A 36 20.81 3.79 19.18
N SER A 37 21.80 4.46 19.76
CA SER A 37 21.97 5.91 19.67
C SER A 37 22.60 6.24 18.32
N LEU A 38 21.90 7.02 17.50
CA LEU A 38 22.34 7.43 16.17
C LEU A 38 23.04 8.80 16.24
N PRO A 39 24.07 9.04 15.42
CA PRO A 39 24.80 10.31 15.42
C PRO A 39 23.92 11.46 14.94
N GLU A 40 24.20 12.67 15.43
CA GLU A 40 23.66 13.90 14.82
C GLU A 40 24.24 14.06 13.42
N LEU A 41 23.36 14.36 12.46
CA LEU A 41 23.72 14.58 11.07
C LEU A 41 23.10 15.89 10.59
N ASP A 42 23.77 16.52 9.62
CA ASP A 42 23.12 17.50 8.76
C ASP A 42 22.06 16.82 7.87
N GLU A 43 21.65 17.46 6.78
CA GLU A 43 20.77 16.85 5.79
C GLU A 43 21.27 15.48 5.35
N ASN A 44 20.43 14.46 5.47
CA ASN A 44 20.91 13.10 5.39
C ASN A 44 19.92 12.12 4.77
N TYR A 45 20.43 10.94 4.46
CA TYR A 45 19.64 9.74 4.29
C TYR A 45 20.34 8.55 4.97
N VAL A 46 19.52 7.58 5.39
CA VAL A 46 19.92 6.31 5.97
C VAL A 46 19.37 5.19 5.10
N SER A 47 20.26 4.36 4.56
CA SER A 47 19.92 3.06 3.98
C SER A 47 20.18 1.99 5.03
N ALA A 48 19.20 1.12 5.28
CA ALA A 48 19.32 0.07 6.28
C ALA A 48 18.68 -1.25 5.84
N THR A 49 19.25 -2.36 6.28
CA THR A 49 18.64 -3.69 6.21
C THR A 49 18.51 -4.23 7.62
N LEU A 50 17.29 -4.63 7.98
CA LEU A 50 16.96 -5.25 9.27
C LEU A 50 16.50 -6.69 9.04
N HIS A 51 17.08 -7.63 9.78
CA HIS A 51 16.66 -9.03 9.77
C HIS A 51 16.19 -9.46 11.16
N GLY A 52 15.10 -10.22 11.22
CA GLY A 52 14.54 -10.77 12.46
C GLY A 52 13.83 -9.75 13.36
N VAL A 53 13.52 -8.57 12.82
CA VAL A 53 12.92 -7.44 13.54
C VAL A 53 11.44 -7.35 13.21
N THR A 54 10.57 -7.40 14.22
CA THR A 54 9.12 -7.25 14.03
C THR A 54 8.68 -5.79 14.04
N ASP A 55 9.36 -4.95 14.80
CA ASP A 55 9.06 -3.51 14.89
C ASP A 55 10.33 -2.69 14.97
N ALA A 56 10.36 -1.53 14.30
CA ALA A 56 11.49 -0.61 14.33
C ALA A 56 10.97 0.82 14.40
N ARG A 57 11.51 1.62 15.33
CA ARG A 57 11.03 3.00 15.61
C ARG A 57 12.19 3.94 15.84
N LEU A 58 12.05 5.18 15.35
CA LEU A 58 12.92 6.29 15.69
C LEU A 58 12.31 7.12 16.82
N LEU A 59 13.11 7.42 17.84
CA LEU A 59 12.75 8.24 18.99
C LEU A 59 13.63 9.49 19.05
N ASP A 60 13.10 10.61 19.53
CA ASP A 60 13.88 11.82 19.81
C ASP A 60 14.65 11.71 21.14
N GLY A 61 15.46 12.72 21.46
CA GLY A 61 16.19 12.81 22.73
C GLY A 61 15.31 12.88 24.00
N GLN A 62 13.98 12.95 23.87
CA GLN A 62 13.01 12.85 24.96
C GLN A 62 12.23 11.53 24.92
N ASN A 63 12.70 10.52 24.18
CA ASN A 63 12.05 9.23 23.96
C ASN A 63 10.65 9.31 23.33
N ARG A 64 10.33 10.41 22.63
CA ARG A 64 9.07 10.52 21.88
C ARG A 64 9.26 9.95 20.49
N ARG A 65 8.29 9.15 20.05
CA ARG A 65 8.32 8.53 18.73
C ARG A 65 8.24 9.56 17.60
N ILE A 66 9.18 9.48 16.66
CA ILE A 66 9.29 10.32 15.47
C ILE A 66 8.75 9.61 14.23
N ARG A 67 9.13 8.34 14.05
CA ARG A 67 8.80 7.55 12.85
C ARG A 67 8.79 6.08 13.19
N THR A 68 7.77 5.36 12.73
CA THR A 68 7.76 3.91 12.67
C THR A 68 8.36 3.49 11.32
N LEU A 69 9.34 2.59 11.35
CA LEU A 69 10.04 2.09 10.17
C LEU A 69 9.54 0.68 9.79
N ILE A 70 9.22 -0.13 10.80
CA ILE A 70 8.60 -1.46 10.66
C ILE A 70 7.52 -1.57 11.73
N GLU A 71 6.38 -2.15 11.36
CA GLU A 71 5.25 -2.43 12.25
C GLU A 71 4.72 -3.82 11.92
N ASN A 72 4.68 -4.72 12.91
CA ASN A 72 4.20 -6.10 12.76
C ASN A 72 4.86 -6.89 11.61
N GLY A 73 6.17 -6.68 11.39
CA GLY A 73 6.96 -7.48 10.46
C GLY A 73 7.10 -8.94 10.91
N PRO A 74 7.30 -9.88 9.98
CA PRO A 74 7.52 -11.28 10.36
C PRO A 74 8.84 -11.43 11.13
N ALA A 75 8.84 -12.23 12.20
CA ALA A 75 10.00 -12.42 13.09
C ALA A 75 11.22 -13.08 12.44
N ASP A 76 11.05 -13.65 11.24
CA ASP A 76 12.10 -14.20 10.38
C ASP A 76 12.32 -13.36 9.11
N GLY A 77 11.75 -12.15 9.08
CA GLY A 77 11.72 -11.28 7.91
C GLY A 77 12.99 -10.48 7.69
N GLU A 78 13.13 -10.02 6.45
CA GLU A 78 14.13 -9.04 6.04
C GLU A 78 13.42 -7.77 5.54
N HIS A 79 13.90 -6.61 6.00
CA HIS A 79 13.36 -5.30 5.68
C HIS A 79 14.45 -4.36 5.19
N THR A 80 14.37 -3.94 3.92
CA THR A 80 15.21 -2.87 3.38
C THR A 80 14.52 -1.51 3.51
N LEU A 81 15.16 -0.59 4.21
CA LEU A 81 14.61 0.70 4.61
C LEU A 81 15.42 1.85 4.02
N LEU A 82 14.72 2.95 3.72
CA LEU A 82 15.32 4.21 3.33
C LEU A 82 14.57 5.36 4.02
N PHE A 83 15.28 6.12 4.85
CA PHE A 83 14.70 7.18 5.69
C PHE A 83 15.72 8.29 5.98
N ALA A 84 15.31 9.36 6.67
CA ALA A 84 16.20 10.40 7.16
C ALA A 84 16.10 10.52 8.68
N LEU A 85 17.21 10.90 9.32
CA LEU A 85 17.23 11.35 10.70
C LEU A 85 16.86 12.83 10.77
N PRO A 86 16.18 13.28 11.84
CA PRO A 86 16.02 14.70 12.09
C PRO A 86 17.37 15.43 12.15
N VAL A 87 17.45 16.56 11.46
CA VAL A 87 18.67 17.33 11.27
C VAL A 87 19.14 17.91 12.59
N LYS A 88 20.42 17.70 12.93
CA LYS A 88 21.09 18.17 14.16
C LYS A 88 20.34 17.80 15.44
N GLN A 89 19.78 16.58 15.49
CA GLN A 89 19.10 16.08 16.68
C GLN A 89 19.55 14.66 17.01
N ASN A 90 19.81 14.43 18.29
CA ASN A 90 20.00 13.09 18.83
C ASN A 90 18.75 12.24 18.61
N THR A 91 18.96 11.09 17.99
CA THR A 91 17.89 10.15 17.62
C THR A 91 18.29 8.76 18.05
N SER A 92 17.33 8.01 18.60
CA SER A 92 17.53 6.59 18.93
C SER A 92 16.71 5.71 18.00
N LEU A 93 17.30 4.61 17.53
CA LEU A 93 16.62 3.53 16.82
C LEU A 93 16.34 2.40 17.80
N VAL A 94 15.07 2.09 18.01
CA VAL A 94 14.62 0.99 18.86
C VAL A 94 14.05 -0.11 17.98
N LEU A 95 14.62 -1.31 18.08
CA LEU A 95 14.18 -2.52 17.39
C LEU A 95 13.49 -3.44 18.40
N HIS A 96 12.41 -4.09 17.98
CA HIS A 96 11.76 -5.14 18.73
C HIS A 96 11.73 -6.44 17.93
N GLY A 97 11.74 -7.56 18.64
CA GLY A 97 11.50 -8.87 18.07
C GLY A 97 11.27 -9.92 19.17
N GLU A 98 11.20 -11.18 18.74
CA GLU A 98 10.95 -12.29 19.65
C GLU A 98 12.17 -12.55 20.55
N ALA A 99 11.93 -12.64 21.87
CA ALA A 99 12.98 -12.92 22.86
C ALA A 99 13.80 -14.17 22.49
N GLY A 100 15.13 -14.04 22.55
CA GLY A 100 16.08 -15.10 22.21
C GLY A 100 16.29 -15.35 20.71
N LYS A 101 15.55 -14.70 19.81
CA LYS A 101 15.74 -14.80 18.35
C LYS A 101 16.86 -13.88 17.87
N PRO A 102 17.58 -14.29 16.80
CA PRO A 102 18.65 -13.49 16.24
C PRO A 102 18.11 -12.29 15.47
N TRP A 103 18.83 -11.17 15.55
CA TRP A 103 18.61 -9.98 14.74
C TRP A 103 19.91 -9.54 14.08
N ARG A 104 19.79 -8.82 12.96
CA ARG A 104 20.90 -8.14 12.28
C ARG A 104 20.47 -6.77 11.81
N PHE A 105 21.32 -5.77 12.03
CA PHE A 105 21.14 -4.40 11.57
C PHE A 105 22.36 -3.99 10.76
N GLN A 106 22.15 -3.77 9.46
CA GLN A 106 23.14 -3.25 8.53
C GLN A 106 22.72 -1.85 8.10
N TRP A 107 23.62 -0.88 8.12
CA TRP A 107 23.26 0.49 7.74
C TRP A 107 24.40 1.32 7.16
N ARG A 108 24.00 2.34 6.43
CA ARG A 108 24.86 3.42 5.94
C ARG A 108 24.09 4.74 5.98
N MET A 109 24.67 5.72 6.67
CA MET A 109 24.19 7.09 6.80
C MET A 109 25.07 8.01 5.98
N LYS A 110 24.45 8.96 5.29
CA LYS A 110 25.18 9.97 4.53
C LYS A 110 24.53 11.32 4.66
N GLU A 111 25.37 12.33 4.84
CA GLU A 111 24.97 13.70 4.61
C GLU A 111 24.89 13.97 3.11
N THR A 112 23.91 14.76 2.70
CA THR A 112 23.56 15.00 1.30
C THR A 112 22.88 16.36 1.16
N SER A 113 22.60 16.76 -0.08
CA SER A 113 21.71 17.87 -0.37
C SER A 113 20.52 17.37 -1.18
N PRO A 114 19.38 18.08 -1.13
CA PRO A 114 18.26 17.74 -1.99
C PRO A 114 18.62 17.89 -3.48
N LEU A 115 17.93 17.13 -4.33
CA LEU A 115 18.01 17.31 -5.78
C LEU A 115 17.66 18.76 -6.17
N PRO A 116 18.57 19.53 -6.79
CA PRO A 116 18.28 20.90 -7.15
C PRO A 116 17.20 20.96 -8.23
N ARG A 117 16.18 21.81 -8.05
CA ARG A 117 15.14 22.08 -9.05
C ARG A 117 14.98 23.58 -9.25
N VAL A 118 15.43 24.04 -10.42
CA VAL A 118 15.39 25.47 -10.82
C VAL A 118 14.32 25.72 -11.89
N GLN A 119 13.58 24.69 -12.30
CA GLN A 119 12.55 24.84 -13.33
C GLN A 119 11.33 25.57 -12.76
N MET A 120 10.83 26.57 -13.51
CA MET A 120 9.57 27.25 -13.21
C MET A 120 8.47 26.73 -14.13
N LEU A 121 7.29 26.51 -13.57
CA LEU A 121 6.08 26.21 -14.32
C LEU A 121 5.07 27.34 -14.08
N ALA A 122 4.44 27.83 -15.14
CA ALA A 122 3.36 28.81 -14.99
C ALA A 122 2.11 28.12 -14.38
N PRO A 123 1.44 28.73 -13.39
CA PRO A 123 0.25 28.13 -12.80
C PRO A 123 -0.92 28.14 -13.79
N GLU A 124 -1.61 27.02 -13.92
CA GLU A 124 -2.85 26.93 -14.70
C GLU A 124 -4.10 27.21 -13.85
N SER A 125 -4.04 26.89 -12.55
CA SER A 125 -5.10 27.14 -11.57
C SER A 125 -5.44 28.64 -11.51
N PRO A 126 -6.73 29.03 -11.69
CA PRO A 126 -7.16 30.42 -11.51
C PRO A 126 -6.77 31.00 -10.16
N THR A 127 -6.91 30.23 -9.08
CA THR A 127 -6.50 30.64 -7.74
C THR A 127 -4.99 30.88 -7.66
N LEU A 128 -4.16 29.99 -8.23
CA LEU A 128 -2.70 30.20 -8.23
C LEU A 128 -2.26 31.32 -9.17
N LYS A 129 -2.98 31.60 -10.26
CA LYS A 129 -2.73 32.78 -11.10
C LYS A 129 -2.98 34.08 -10.34
N ALA A 130 -4.07 34.15 -9.58
CA ALA A 130 -4.34 35.29 -8.70
C ALA A 130 -3.25 35.45 -7.64
N LEU A 131 -2.82 34.34 -7.02
CA LEU A 131 -1.73 34.35 -6.05
C LEU A 131 -0.39 34.77 -6.67
N ALA A 132 -0.09 34.33 -7.89
CA ALA A 132 1.10 34.75 -8.61
C ALA A 132 1.15 36.26 -8.79
N ASN A 133 0.03 36.90 -9.15
CA ASN A 133 -0.07 38.35 -9.26
C ASN A 133 0.19 39.05 -7.92
N VAL A 134 -0.36 38.51 -6.82
CA VAL A 134 -0.11 39.03 -5.46
C VAL A 134 1.37 38.94 -5.12
N ILE A 135 2.02 37.81 -5.39
CA ILE A 135 3.46 37.60 -5.13
C ILE A 135 4.31 38.56 -5.98
N SER A 136 4.00 38.69 -7.28
CA SER A 136 4.71 39.61 -8.18
C SER A 136 4.56 41.08 -7.78
N ALA A 137 3.48 41.43 -7.08
CA ALA A 137 3.28 42.77 -6.50
C ALA A 137 3.92 42.95 -5.10
N GLY A 138 4.69 41.97 -4.60
CA GLY A 138 5.33 42.02 -3.28
C GLY A 138 4.42 41.62 -2.11
N GLY A 139 3.26 41.03 -2.39
CA GLY A 139 2.31 40.56 -1.38
C GLY A 139 2.71 39.23 -0.72
N SER A 140 2.03 38.91 0.39
CA SER A 140 2.28 37.70 1.21
C SER A 140 1.42 36.50 0.80
N THR A 141 1.92 35.29 1.03
CA THR A 141 1.20 34.02 0.83
C THR A 141 0.36 33.59 2.05
N GLU A 142 0.38 34.33 3.16
CA GLU A 142 -0.25 33.86 4.40
C GLU A 142 -1.78 33.76 4.28
N ALA A 143 -2.44 34.71 3.62
CA ALA A 143 -3.89 34.65 3.40
C ALA A 143 -4.29 33.40 2.59
N PHE A 144 -3.48 33.03 1.60
CA PHE A 144 -3.66 31.81 0.82
C PHE A 144 -3.54 30.56 1.70
N TRP A 145 -2.48 30.46 2.52
CA TRP A 145 -2.28 29.32 3.40
C TRP A 145 -3.33 29.22 4.51
N GLN A 146 -3.84 30.34 5.02
CA GLN A 146 -4.98 30.35 5.94
C GLN A 146 -6.25 29.79 5.29
N ALA A 147 -6.48 30.08 4.01
CA ALA A 147 -7.57 29.45 3.27
C ALA A 147 -7.36 27.95 3.11
N GLN A 148 -6.16 27.50 2.72
CA GLN A 148 -5.86 26.06 2.55
C GLN A 148 -5.93 25.27 3.85
N ARG A 149 -5.55 25.85 5.00
CA ARG A 149 -5.74 25.21 6.31
C ARG A 149 -7.21 24.97 6.65
N ARG A 150 -8.13 25.79 6.13
CA ARG A 150 -9.58 25.65 6.37
C ARG A 150 -10.26 24.74 5.35
N GLN A 151 -9.83 24.79 4.09
CA GLN A 151 -10.46 24.06 2.98
C GLN A 151 -9.85 22.67 2.76
N GLY A 152 -8.59 22.50 3.18
CA GLY A 152 -7.80 21.32 2.95
C GLY A 152 -7.12 21.29 1.58
N THR A 153 -6.26 20.30 1.38
CA THR A 153 -5.54 20.03 0.13
C THR A 153 -5.75 18.58 -0.33
N PRO A 154 -5.58 18.26 -1.63
CA PRO A 154 -5.22 19.18 -2.72
C PRO A 154 -6.39 20.12 -3.06
N MET A 155 -6.09 21.25 -3.68
CA MET A 155 -7.14 22.14 -4.19
C MET A 155 -7.85 21.48 -5.37
N VAL A 156 -9.17 21.61 -5.43
CA VAL A 156 -10.00 21.08 -6.52
C VAL A 156 -10.81 22.22 -7.15
N GLU A 157 -10.57 22.48 -8.43
CA GLU A 157 -11.25 23.51 -9.21
C GLU A 157 -12.02 22.89 -10.38
N PRO A 158 -13.20 23.42 -10.75
CA PRO A 158 -13.94 22.92 -11.91
C PRO A 158 -13.17 23.19 -13.21
N VAL A 159 -13.26 22.25 -14.16
CA VAL A 159 -12.80 22.43 -15.56
C VAL A 159 -14.02 22.35 -16.47
N ASP A 160 -14.74 21.23 -16.40
CA ASP A 160 -16.00 21.00 -17.11
C ASP A 160 -16.90 20.04 -16.30
N ALA A 161 -17.94 19.48 -16.93
CA ALA A 161 -18.89 18.57 -16.29
C ALA A 161 -18.27 17.21 -15.90
N SER A 162 -17.25 16.74 -16.62
CA SER A 162 -16.63 15.42 -16.44
C SER A 162 -15.18 15.47 -15.95
N HIS A 163 -14.58 16.66 -15.81
CA HIS A 163 -13.22 16.83 -15.35
C HIS A 163 -13.08 17.90 -14.25
N LYS A 164 -12.10 17.68 -13.39
CA LYS A 164 -11.66 18.61 -12.34
C LYS A 164 -10.18 18.88 -12.48
N ARG A 165 -9.76 20.07 -12.08
CA ARG A 165 -8.36 20.44 -11.90
C ARG A 165 -8.00 20.20 -10.45
N VAL A 166 -7.04 19.31 -10.23
CA VAL A 166 -6.50 19.00 -8.91
C VAL A 166 -5.12 19.62 -8.81
N THR A 167 -4.90 20.47 -7.80
CA THR A 167 -3.63 21.15 -7.57
C THR A 167 -3.06 20.71 -6.23
N PHE A 168 -1.99 19.94 -6.28
CA PHE A 168 -1.19 19.53 -5.13
C PHE A 168 -0.34 20.69 -4.65
N LEU A 169 -0.20 20.81 -3.33
CA LEU A 169 0.47 21.95 -2.71
C LEU A 169 1.43 21.48 -1.62
N TRP A 170 2.53 22.21 -1.48
CA TRP A 170 3.43 22.07 -0.34
C TRP A 170 3.95 23.44 0.10
N ARG A 171 4.08 23.64 1.42
CA ARG A 171 4.59 24.89 2.00
C ARG A 171 6.03 24.72 2.47
N GLY A 172 6.93 25.57 1.97
CA GLY A 172 8.24 25.79 2.59
C GLY A 172 9.25 24.64 2.48
N ALA A 173 9.19 23.82 1.43
CA ALA A 173 10.35 22.98 1.07
C ALA A 173 11.49 23.86 0.55
N ARG A 174 12.73 23.39 0.71
CA ARG A 174 13.92 24.17 0.39
C ARG A 174 14.23 24.14 -1.09
N ASP A 175 14.30 22.95 -1.66
CA ASP A 175 14.90 22.76 -2.98
C ASP A 175 14.00 21.99 -3.96
N ASN A 176 13.22 21.02 -3.47
CA ASN A 176 12.30 20.27 -4.31
C ASN A 176 11.12 19.70 -3.52
N VAL A 177 10.05 19.37 -4.25
CA VAL A 177 8.96 18.53 -3.73
C VAL A 177 8.54 17.60 -4.85
N PHE A 178 8.28 16.34 -4.52
CA PHE A 178 7.76 15.36 -5.46
C PHE A 178 6.42 14.79 -4.97
N ILE A 179 5.56 14.40 -5.91
CA ILE A 179 4.40 13.58 -5.63
C ILE A 179 4.75 12.09 -5.83
N LEU A 180 4.39 11.27 -4.86
CA LEU A 180 4.44 9.81 -4.95
C LEU A 180 3.01 9.30 -5.13
N GLY A 181 2.71 8.72 -6.29
CA GLY A 181 1.41 8.17 -6.64
C GLY A 181 0.93 8.62 -8.02
N SER A 182 -0.37 8.48 -8.24
CA SER A 182 -1.06 8.96 -9.45
C SER A 182 -1.31 10.49 -9.43
N PRO A 183 -1.65 11.12 -10.57
CA PRO A 183 -2.07 10.54 -11.87
C PRO A 183 -0.94 10.36 -12.89
N ALA A 184 0.30 10.70 -12.55
CA ALA A 184 1.39 10.72 -13.52
C ALA A 184 2.15 9.41 -13.70
N GLY A 185 1.99 8.48 -12.75
CA GLY A 185 2.68 7.19 -12.76
C GLY A 185 4.19 7.24 -12.50
N ASP A 186 4.80 8.44 -12.46
CA ASP A 186 6.19 8.66 -12.04
C ASP A 186 6.30 9.70 -10.93
N HIS A 187 7.46 9.76 -10.26
CA HIS A 187 7.74 10.69 -9.17
C HIS A 187 7.86 12.11 -9.71
N ASP A 188 6.71 12.72 -9.91
CA ASP A 188 6.55 14.00 -10.58
C ASP A 188 6.96 15.16 -9.66
N PRO A 189 7.81 16.11 -10.11
CA PRO A 189 8.15 17.27 -9.28
C PRO A 189 6.98 18.26 -9.19
N LEU A 190 6.84 18.93 -8.06
CA LEU A 190 6.11 20.20 -7.93
C LEU A 190 7.06 21.36 -8.25
N PHE A 191 6.49 22.50 -8.59
CA PHE A 191 7.21 23.69 -9.01
C PHE A 191 6.95 24.85 -8.04
N ARG A 192 7.99 25.65 -7.79
CA ARG A 192 7.89 26.81 -6.91
C ARG A 192 7.12 27.94 -7.62
N LEU A 193 6.15 28.54 -6.92
CA LEU A 193 5.38 29.68 -7.43
C LEU A 193 6.16 30.98 -7.21
N GLY A 194 6.89 31.42 -8.25
CA GLY A 194 7.79 32.57 -8.14
C GLY A 194 8.83 32.35 -7.03
N ASN A 195 9.11 33.40 -6.25
CA ASN A 195 10.06 33.34 -5.12
C ASN A 195 9.37 33.04 -3.77
N SER A 196 8.15 32.48 -3.79
CA SER A 196 7.34 32.29 -2.59
C SER A 196 7.62 30.96 -1.85
N ASP A 197 6.87 30.68 -0.77
CA ASP A 197 6.91 29.41 -0.04
C ASP A 197 5.94 28.34 -0.61
N VAL A 198 5.31 28.61 -1.77
CA VAL A 198 4.30 27.74 -2.39
C VAL A 198 4.92 26.87 -3.47
N TRP A 199 4.86 25.56 -3.28
CA TRP A 199 5.15 24.55 -4.29
C TRP A 199 3.83 23.98 -4.80
N PHE A 200 3.71 23.80 -6.12
CA PHE A 200 2.47 23.30 -6.70
C PHE A 200 2.67 22.37 -7.90
N ARG A 201 1.67 21.52 -8.14
CA ARG A 201 1.47 20.85 -9.43
C ARG A 201 -0.01 20.62 -9.68
N SER A 202 -0.46 20.97 -10.89
CA SER A 202 -1.85 20.79 -11.29
C SER A 202 -1.99 19.65 -12.30
N TYR A 203 -3.08 18.91 -12.21
CA TYR A 203 -3.51 17.92 -13.18
C TYR A 203 -4.99 18.12 -13.50
N VAL A 204 -5.39 17.83 -14.73
CA VAL A 204 -6.81 17.68 -15.09
C VAL A 204 -7.13 16.20 -15.07
N VAL A 205 -8.08 15.80 -14.23
CA VAL A 205 -8.46 14.41 -14.00
C VAL A 205 -9.97 14.23 -14.15
N PRO A 206 -10.46 13.01 -14.44
CA PRO A 206 -11.89 12.73 -14.42
C PRO A 206 -12.54 13.11 -13.08
N ALA A 207 -13.77 13.60 -13.13
CA ALA A 207 -14.51 14.09 -11.97
C ALA A 207 -14.91 12.97 -10.98
N ASP A 208 -14.68 11.71 -11.31
CA ASP A 208 -14.87 10.53 -10.44
C ASP A 208 -13.55 9.98 -9.89
N THR A 209 -12.44 10.74 -10.00
CA THR A 209 -11.11 10.24 -9.62
C THR A 209 -11.01 9.89 -8.14
N VAL A 210 -10.49 8.70 -7.85
CA VAL A 210 -10.12 8.26 -6.49
C VAL A 210 -8.69 7.74 -6.53
N MET A 211 -7.81 8.32 -5.71
CA MET A 211 -6.41 7.88 -5.64
C MET A 211 -5.75 8.25 -4.31
N GLN A 212 -4.67 7.53 -4.02
CA GLN A 212 -3.83 7.79 -2.87
C GLN A 212 -2.53 8.46 -3.31
N TYR A 213 -2.00 9.32 -2.45
CA TYR A 213 -0.73 9.99 -2.72
C TYR A 213 0.04 10.30 -1.45
N LYS A 214 1.34 10.53 -1.62
CA LYS A 214 2.22 11.18 -0.64
C LYS A 214 2.93 12.34 -1.31
N LEU A 215 3.36 13.30 -0.49
CA LEU A 215 4.27 14.36 -0.90
C LEU A 215 5.63 14.11 -0.26
N ALA A 216 6.69 14.38 -1.01
CA ALA A 216 8.06 14.16 -0.59
C ALA A 216 8.86 15.46 -0.79
N PRO A 217 8.94 16.32 0.24
CA PRO A 217 9.81 17.49 0.19
C PRO A 217 11.27 17.08 0.30
N ASP A 218 12.15 17.86 -0.30
CA ASP A 218 13.60 17.79 -0.15
C ASP A 218 14.17 16.37 -0.36
N VAL A 219 13.72 15.69 -1.42
CA VAL A 219 14.21 14.35 -1.78
C VAL A 219 15.72 14.41 -2.01
N PRO A 220 16.52 13.56 -1.33
CA PRO A 220 17.96 13.64 -1.36
C PRO A 220 18.57 13.09 -2.65
N ILE A 221 19.77 13.57 -2.97
CA ILE A 221 20.67 12.87 -3.89
C ILE A 221 21.21 11.63 -3.16
N VAL A 222 21.12 10.47 -3.81
CA VAL A 222 21.67 9.21 -3.29
C VAL A 222 22.65 8.60 -4.28
N GLU A 223 23.67 7.91 -3.77
CA GLU A 223 24.56 7.12 -4.62
C GLU A 223 23.85 5.88 -5.17
N GLY A 224 24.26 5.47 -6.38
CA GLY A 224 23.82 4.23 -7.00
C GLY A 224 23.21 4.44 -8.38
N SER A 225 22.29 3.55 -8.73
CA SER A 225 21.60 3.55 -10.01
C SER A 225 20.47 4.57 -10.06
N ALA A 226 19.94 4.84 -11.26
CA ALA A 226 18.70 5.62 -11.42
C ALA A 226 17.51 5.02 -10.63
N ARG A 227 17.51 3.69 -10.42
CA ARG A 227 16.51 3.01 -9.58
C ARG A 227 16.68 3.39 -8.11
N ASP A 228 17.91 3.48 -7.62
CA ASP A 228 18.20 3.90 -6.24
C ASP A 228 17.79 5.35 -6.03
N GLN A 229 18.12 6.23 -6.99
CA GLN A 229 17.68 7.63 -6.97
C GLN A 229 16.15 7.76 -7.02
N ARG A 230 15.46 6.92 -7.80
CA ARG A 230 13.99 6.87 -7.80
C ARG A 230 13.44 6.45 -6.44
N ARG A 231 14.07 5.48 -5.76
CA ARG A 231 13.68 5.03 -4.41
C ARG A 231 13.93 6.08 -3.33
N ALA A 232 14.82 7.04 -3.55
CA ALA A 232 15.13 8.13 -2.61
C ALA A 232 13.89 8.92 -2.14
N ILE A 233 12.81 8.94 -2.94
CA ILE A 233 11.55 9.57 -2.52
C ILE A 233 11.03 9.05 -1.17
N LEU A 234 11.29 7.77 -0.84
CA LEU A 234 10.82 7.13 0.38
C LEU A 234 11.44 7.72 1.66
N VAL A 235 12.55 8.44 1.51
CA VAL A 235 13.21 9.16 2.60
C VAL A 235 12.24 10.13 3.25
N SER A 236 11.56 10.93 2.43
CA SER A 236 10.72 12.06 2.87
C SER A 236 9.25 11.97 2.45
N ALA A 237 8.83 10.90 1.76
CA ALA A 237 7.43 10.71 1.38
C ALA A 237 6.53 10.58 2.62
N GLN A 238 5.52 11.44 2.70
CA GLN A 238 4.59 11.52 3.82
C GLN A 238 3.20 11.97 3.37
N ALA A 239 2.21 11.75 4.23
CA ALA A 239 0.88 12.32 4.04
C ALA A 239 0.95 13.85 3.90
N ASP A 240 0.14 14.37 3.00
CA ASP A 240 -0.15 15.80 2.87
C ASP A 240 -0.72 16.34 4.19
N PRO A 241 -0.03 17.28 4.86
CA PRO A 241 -0.41 17.74 6.19
C PRO A 241 -1.71 18.52 6.21
N LEU A 242 -2.21 19.01 5.06
CA LEU A 242 -3.46 19.75 4.97
C LEU A 242 -4.58 18.92 4.32
N ASN A 243 -4.36 17.65 3.98
CA ASN A 243 -5.45 16.82 3.48
C ASN A 243 -6.30 16.29 4.65
N PRO A 244 -7.61 16.63 4.71
CA PRO A 244 -8.48 16.17 5.79
C PRO A 244 -8.86 14.70 5.67
N ASN A 245 -8.58 14.07 4.53
CA ASN A 245 -8.90 12.68 4.23
C ASN A 245 -7.63 11.84 4.17
N SER A 246 -7.51 10.89 5.10
CA SER A 246 -6.43 9.90 5.07
C SER A 246 -6.95 8.51 5.38
N PHE A 247 -6.37 7.49 4.73
CA PHE A 247 -6.53 6.12 5.18
C PHE A 247 -5.46 5.82 6.23
N GLY A 248 -5.80 4.97 7.19
CA GLY A 248 -4.88 4.59 8.27
C GLY A 248 -4.73 5.66 9.35
N GLU A 249 -5.82 6.31 9.80
CA GLU A 249 -5.78 7.19 10.99
C GLU A 249 -5.20 6.48 12.22
N GLN A 250 -5.31 5.14 12.28
CA GLN A 250 -4.69 4.29 13.30
C GLN A 250 -3.15 4.32 13.25
N LYS A 251 -2.55 4.58 12.07
CA LYS A 251 -1.10 4.69 11.92
C LYS A 251 -0.64 5.91 12.67
N THR A 252 0.42 5.75 13.45
CA THR A 252 0.78 6.74 14.47
C THR A 252 1.60 7.92 13.97
N ASP A 253 2.12 7.84 12.74
CA ASP A 253 2.95 8.88 12.14
C ASP A 253 2.52 9.21 10.70
N ARG A 254 2.99 10.36 10.21
CA ARG A 254 2.70 10.87 8.86
C ARG A 254 3.39 10.11 7.73
N TRP A 255 4.46 9.38 8.01
CA TRP A 255 5.27 8.67 7.02
C TRP A 255 4.58 7.40 6.52
N ASN A 256 3.81 6.77 7.41
CA ASN A 256 3.07 5.53 7.13
C ASN A 256 1.62 5.78 6.68
N ARG A 257 1.20 7.04 6.52
CA ARG A 257 -0.15 7.41 6.04
C ARG A 257 -0.12 7.86 4.59
N TYR A 258 -1.16 7.50 3.84
CA TYR A 258 -1.44 8.06 2.52
C TYR A 258 -2.56 9.08 2.62
N SER A 259 -2.40 10.18 1.89
CA SER A 259 -3.48 11.15 1.67
C SER A 259 -4.41 10.64 0.58
N LEU A 260 -5.69 10.96 0.69
CA LEU A 260 -6.73 10.52 -0.23
C LEU A 260 -7.25 11.70 -1.04
N LEU A 261 -7.21 11.58 -2.37
CA LEU A 261 -8.07 12.35 -3.25
C LEU A 261 -9.32 11.51 -3.52
N ASP A 262 -10.48 12.07 -3.20
CA ASP A 262 -11.78 11.45 -3.45
C ASP A 262 -12.71 12.45 -4.11
N LEU A 263 -12.87 12.34 -5.43
CA LEU A 263 -13.81 13.13 -6.21
C LEU A 263 -15.12 12.37 -6.46
N SER A 264 -15.21 11.11 -6.03
CA SER A 264 -16.40 10.29 -6.24
C SER A 264 -17.55 10.72 -5.32
N PRO A 265 -18.80 10.75 -5.81
CA PRO A 265 -19.94 11.22 -5.02
C PRO A 265 -20.35 10.22 -3.91
N ALA A 266 -20.06 8.94 -4.08
CA ALA A 266 -20.38 7.89 -3.12
C ALA A 266 -19.42 6.71 -3.24
N ARG A 267 -19.14 6.08 -2.09
CA ARG A 267 -18.17 4.98 -1.96
C ARG A 267 -18.64 3.93 -0.97
N TYR A 268 -18.36 2.67 -1.29
CA TYR A 268 -18.62 1.58 -0.37
C TYR A 268 -17.50 1.46 0.68
N CYS A 269 -16.25 1.64 0.25
CA CYS A 269 -15.04 1.57 1.07
C CYS A 269 -14.53 2.98 1.40
N SER A 270 -15.38 3.78 2.05
CA SER A 270 -15.00 5.10 2.58
C SER A 270 -14.29 4.97 3.92
N VAL A 271 -13.52 5.99 4.33
CA VAL A 271 -12.89 6.08 5.66
C VAL A 271 -13.92 5.86 6.79
N ARG A 272 -15.13 6.39 6.63
CA ARG A 272 -16.22 6.19 7.60
C ARG A 272 -16.67 4.73 7.67
N ALA A 273 -16.72 4.03 6.54
CA ALA A 273 -17.14 2.63 6.48
C ALA A 273 -16.09 1.70 7.09
N THR A 274 -14.80 1.94 6.83
CA THR A 274 -13.69 1.15 7.39
C THR A 274 -13.55 1.37 8.90
N ALA A 275 -13.92 2.54 9.42
CA ALA A 275 -13.91 2.84 10.85
C ALA A 275 -15.09 2.24 11.64
N GLN A 276 -16.13 1.71 10.98
CA GLN A 276 -17.21 1.02 11.70
C GLN A 276 -16.66 -0.26 12.33
N PRO A 277 -17.02 -0.61 13.58
CA PRO A 277 -16.62 -1.87 14.17
C PRO A 277 -17.29 -3.05 13.46
N LEU A 278 -16.68 -4.23 13.57
CA LEU A 278 -17.30 -5.48 13.13
C LEU A 278 -18.44 -5.85 14.09
N LEU A 279 -19.67 -6.00 13.58
CA LEU A 279 -20.87 -6.17 14.42
C LEU A 279 -21.56 -7.52 14.25
N HIS A 280 -21.59 -8.04 13.02
CA HIS A 280 -22.41 -9.18 12.66
C HIS A 280 -21.61 -10.42 12.29
N GLY A 281 -20.31 -10.33 12.00
CA GLY A 281 -19.48 -11.49 11.71
C GLY A 281 -18.42 -11.75 12.77
N THR A 282 -17.67 -12.83 12.57
CA THR A 282 -16.51 -13.19 13.38
C THR A 282 -15.26 -13.14 12.53
N LEU A 283 -14.20 -12.55 13.06
CA LEU A 283 -12.88 -12.54 12.45
C LEU A 283 -11.93 -13.35 13.35
N SER A 284 -11.26 -14.35 12.77
CA SER A 284 -10.28 -15.17 13.48
C SER A 284 -8.95 -15.15 12.74
N ARG A 285 -7.84 -14.98 13.46
CA ARG A 285 -6.49 -15.03 12.92
C ARG A 285 -5.84 -16.33 13.36
N GLN A 286 -5.30 -17.09 12.42
CA GLN A 286 -4.65 -18.37 12.69
C GLN A 286 -3.37 -18.49 11.88
N ARG A 287 -2.35 -19.12 12.48
CA ARG A 287 -1.09 -19.38 11.79
C ARG A 287 -1.16 -20.69 11.02
N LEU A 288 -0.75 -20.66 9.76
CA LEU A 288 -0.64 -21.82 8.87
C LEU A 288 0.83 -22.03 8.50
N SER A 289 1.38 -23.18 8.87
CA SER A 289 2.69 -23.64 8.42
C SER A 289 2.57 -24.37 7.09
N SER A 290 3.45 -24.06 6.15
CA SER A 290 3.53 -24.66 4.83
C SER A 290 4.81 -25.48 4.71
N ASN A 291 4.69 -26.75 4.32
CA ASN A 291 5.86 -27.56 4.00
C ASN A 291 6.37 -27.22 2.60
N ILE A 292 5.45 -26.95 1.66
CA ILE A 292 5.78 -26.57 0.27
C ILE A 292 6.60 -25.27 0.23
N LEU A 293 6.21 -24.25 1.00
CA LEU A 293 6.86 -22.94 1.00
C LEU A 293 7.95 -22.79 2.07
N GLY A 294 8.09 -23.77 2.96
CA GLY A 294 9.08 -23.74 4.04
C GLY A 294 8.90 -22.57 5.00
N ASN A 295 7.69 -22.02 5.13
CA ASN A 295 7.39 -20.88 5.99
C ASN A 295 6.04 -21.02 6.69
N ALA A 296 5.75 -20.10 7.60
CA ALA A 296 4.44 -20.01 8.23
C ALA A 296 3.91 -18.58 8.12
N ARG A 297 2.62 -18.44 7.88
CA ARG A 297 1.95 -17.15 7.67
C ARG A 297 0.64 -17.08 8.41
N ASP A 298 0.17 -15.86 8.66
CA ASP A 298 -1.17 -15.66 9.18
C ASP A 298 -2.21 -15.81 8.07
N VAL A 299 -3.30 -16.49 8.43
CA VAL A 299 -4.53 -16.57 7.65
C VAL A 299 -5.65 -16.04 8.52
N MET A 300 -6.26 -14.93 8.12
CA MET A 300 -7.44 -14.40 8.79
C MET A 300 -8.71 -14.84 8.08
N ILE A 301 -9.70 -15.27 8.84
CA ILE A 301 -10.95 -15.77 8.33
C ILE A 301 -12.08 -14.90 8.90
N TYR A 302 -12.77 -14.18 8.02
CA TYR A 302 -14.05 -13.56 8.29
C TYR A 302 -15.18 -14.51 7.92
N GLN A 303 -16.11 -14.71 8.85
CA GLN A 303 -17.35 -15.46 8.63
C GLN A 303 -18.53 -14.59 9.04
N PRO A 304 -19.48 -14.30 8.14
CA PRO A 304 -20.68 -13.55 8.48
C PRO A 304 -21.60 -14.42 9.35
N ARG A 305 -22.25 -13.82 10.36
CA ARG A 305 -23.34 -14.48 11.09
C ARG A 305 -24.66 -14.10 10.41
N GLY A 306 -25.43 -15.11 10.02
CA GLY A 306 -26.73 -14.88 9.39
C GLY A 306 -27.56 -16.16 9.38
N ALA A 307 -28.85 -16.02 9.06
CA ALA A 307 -29.78 -17.14 8.98
C ALA A 307 -29.40 -18.18 7.89
N GLN A 308 -28.65 -17.74 6.88
CA GLN A 308 -28.13 -18.59 5.81
C GLN A 308 -26.61 -18.66 5.89
N PRO A 309 -26.00 -19.86 5.76
CA PRO A 309 -24.55 -19.99 5.73
C PRO A 309 -23.96 -19.30 4.49
N ALA A 310 -22.77 -18.73 4.63
CA ALA A 310 -22.03 -18.18 3.50
C ALA A 310 -21.70 -19.27 2.49
N ARG A 311 -22.17 -19.08 1.24
CA ARG A 311 -21.92 -20.01 0.13
C ARG A 311 -20.73 -19.60 -0.72
N TRP A 312 -20.38 -18.32 -0.71
CA TRP A 312 -19.25 -17.77 -1.44
C TRP A 312 -18.06 -17.61 -0.50
N THR A 313 -16.87 -17.86 -1.02
CA THR A 313 -15.62 -17.60 -0.32
C THR A 313 -14.71 -16.77 -1.22
N LEU A 314 -14.31 -15.60 -0.71
CA LEU A 314 -13.27 -14.76 -1.29
C LEU A 314 -11.94 -15.09 -0.62
N ILE A 315 -10.97 -15.56 -1.39
CA ILE A 315 -9.59 -15.70 -0.94
C ILE A 315 -8.85 -14.45 -1.43
N LEU A 316 -8.31 -13.68 -0.50
CA LEU A 316 -7.72 -12.36 -0.76
C LEU A 316 -6.24 -12.35 -0.34
N PHE A 317 -5.36 -12.17 -1.33
CA PHE A 317 -3.93 -11.94 -1.08
C PHE A 317 -3.69 -10.53 -0.53
N ASP A 318 -2.48 -10.29 0.00
CA ASP A 318 -2.15 -9.08 0.76
C ASP A 318 -3.12 -8.88 1.95
N GLY A 319 -3.50 -9.98 2.59
CA GLY A 319 -4.53 -10.03 3.62
C GLY A 319 -4.26 -9.11 4.81
N GLN A 320 -2.99 -9.01 5.22
CA GLN A 320 -2.52 -8.11 6.27
C GLN A 320 -2.77 -6.64 5.90
N VAL A 321 -2.57 -6.26 4.64
CA VAL A 321 -2.85 -4.88 4.20
C VAL A 321 -4.36 -4.63 4.17
N TYR A 322 -5.12 -5.49 3.48
CA TYR A 322 -6.57 -5.31 3.34
C TYR A 322 -7.32 -5.31 4.68
N GLN A 323 -6.90 -6.14 5.64
CA GLN A 323 -7.61 -6.26 6.90
C GLN A 323 -7.04 -5.36 8.00
N ASP A 324 -5.72 -5.28 8.16
CA ASP A 324 -5.14 -4.54 9.28
C ASP A 324 -5.09 -3.03 8.99
N GLU A 325 -4.99 -2.62 7.73
CA GLU A 325 -4.96 -1.20 7.36
C GLU A 325 -6.29 -0.67 6.83
N TYR A 326 -7.00 -1.46 6.03
CA TYR A 326 -8.26 -1.04 5.38
C TYR A 326 -9.51 -1.64 6.03
N HIS A 327 -9.37 -2.51 7.03
CA HIS A 327 -10.48 -3.12 7.77
C HIS A 327 -11.58 -3.67 6.85
N PHE A 328 -11.19 -4.34 5.78
CA PHE A 328 -12.10 -4.72 4.69
C PHE A 328 -13.26 -5.60 5.16
N ALA A 329 -13.04 -6.47 6.16
CA ALA A 329 -14.12 -7.27 6.76
C ALA A 329 -15.23 -6.39 7.34
N ASN A 330 -14.91 -5.24 7.93
CA ASN A 330 -15.89 -4.33 8.54
C ASN A 330 -16.80 -3.71 7.47
N VAL A 331 -16.22 -3.33 6.33
CA VAL A 331 -16.96 -2.83 5.17
C VAL A 331 -17.90 -3.90 4.64
N LEU A 332 -17.40 -5.12 4.43
CA LEU A 332 -18.21 -6.24 3.96
C LEU A 332 -19.33 -6.59 4.94
N ASP A 333 -19.07 -6.60 6.25
CA ASP A 333 -20.04 -6.89 7.29
C ASP A 333 -21.24 -5.94 7.23
N GLY A 334 -20.97 -4.64 7.14
CA GLY A 334 -22.02 -3.63 6.99
C GLY A 334 -22.81 -3.75 5.67
N LEU A 335 -22.16 -4.17 4.58
CA LEU A 335 -22.83 -4.39 3.30
C LEU A 335 -23.68 -5.65 3.29
N ILE A 336 -23.22 -6.72 3.94
CA ILE A 336 -23.98 -7.96 4.12
C ILE A 336 -25.21 -7.70 4.99
N ALA A 337 -25.04 -6.98 6.10
CA ALA A 337 -26.13 -6.62 7.02
C ALA A 337 -27.23 -5.79 6.34
N ARG A 338 -26.85 -4.93 5.37
CA ARG A 338 -27.78 -4.14 4.56
C ARG A 338 -28.21 -4.81 3.26
N HIS A 339 -27.94 -6.10 3.08
CA HIS A 339 -28.29 -6.88 1.88
C HIS A 339 -27.73 -6.33 0.55
N HIS A 340 -26.66 -5.53 0.61
CA HIS A 340 -25.93 -5.07 -0.59
C HIS A 340 -24.98 -6.14 -1.12
N LEU A 341 -24.64 -7.13 -0.29
CA LEU A 341 -23.89 -8.33 -0.64
C LEU A 341 -24.56 -9.55 0.00
N PRO A 342 -24.47 -10.75 -0.62
CA PRO A 342 -24.89 -11.97 0.06
C PRO A 342 -23.86 -12.34 1.13
N PRO A 343 -24.18 -13.27 2.05
CA PRO A 343 -23.19 -13.82 2.97
C PRO A 343 -21.98 -14.43 2.22
N ILE A 344 -20.79 -13.89 2.49
CA ILE A 344 -19.51 -14.26 1.89
C ILE A 344 -18.48 -14.47 3.00
N ASN A 345 -17.80 -15.62 3.00
CA ASN A 345 -16.59 -15.81 3.80
C ASN A 345 -15.43 -15.08 3.15
N VAL A 346 -14.52 -14.51 3.94
CA VAL A 346 -13.26 -13.98 3.42
C VAL A 346 -12.09 -14.67 4.10
N VAL A 347 -11.14 -15.16 3.30
CA VAL A 347 -9.89 -15.75 3.73
C VAL A 347 -8.77 -14.81 3.29
N PHE A 348 -8.29 -14.01 4.22
CA PHE A 348 -7.17 -13.10 4.04
C PHE A 348 -5.87 -13.89 4.21
N ILE A 349 -5.00 -13.87 3.20
CA ILE A 349 -3.70 -14.56 3.22
C ILE A 349 -2.60 -13.53 3.35
N ASP A 350 -1.84 -13.63 4.43
CA ASP A 350 -0.66 -12.80 4.64
C ASP A 350 0.40 -13.08 3.56
N SER A 351 0.90 -12.00 2.96
CA SER A 351 1.97 -12.04 1.95
C SER A 351 3.36 -11.79 2.54
N LEU A 352 3.46 -11.78 3.86
CA LEU A 352 4.68 -11.66 4.65
C LEU A 352 5.41 -10.35 4.34
N ASP A 353 6.71 -10.41 4.07
CA ASP A 353 7.53 -9.27 3.68
C ASP A 353 7.59 -9.07 2.17
N HIS A 354 8.16 -7.94 1.75
CA HIS A 354 8.29 -7.57 0.35
C HIS A 354 9.07 -8.61 -0.48
N ALA A 355 10.10 -9.24 0.10
CA ALA A 355 10.93 -10.20 -0.61
C ALA A 355 10.16 -11.49 -0.89
N ARG A 356 9.52 -12.07 0.13
CA ARG A 356 8.68 -13.27 -0.02
C ARG A 356 7.48 -13.01 -0.92
N ARG A 357 6.78 -11.88 -0.75
CA ARG A 357 5.72 -11.45 -1.67
C ARG A 357 6.18 -11.41 -3.13
N GLY A 358 7.37 -10.86 -3.37
CA GLY A 358 7.97 -10.76 -4.70
C GLY A 358 8.39 -12.09 -5.32
N ASN A 359 8.64 -13.11 -4.51
CA ASN A 359 9.03 -14.45 -4.95
C ASN A 359 7.83 -15.40 -5.08
N GLU A 360 6.84 -15.29 -4.20
CA GLU A 360 5.72 -16.23 -4.11
C GLU A 360 4.55 -15.85 -5.02
N LEU A 361 4.23 -14.56 -5.17
CA LEU A 361 3.02 -14.14 -5.91
C LEU A 361 3.18 -14.11 -7.44
N PRO A 362 4.25 -13.53 -8.03
CA PRO A 362 4.46 -13.65 -9.46
C PRO A 362 4.56 -15.13 -9.86
N PRO A 363 4.03 -15.56 -11.02
CA PRO A 363 3.76 -16.96 -11.35
C PRO A 363 4.77 -17.98 -10.79
N ASN A 364 4.47 -18.49 -9.60
CA ASN A 364 5.32 -19.41 -8.84
C ASN A 364 4.61 -20.77 -8.72
N PRO A 365 5.22 -21.89 -9.13
CA PRO A 365 4.64 -23.22 -9.00
C PRO A 365 4.32 -23.57 -7.56
N ASP A 366 5.28 -23.42 -6.65
CA ASP A 366 5.18 -23.84 -5.26
C ASP A 366 4.08 -23.07 -4.50
N PHE A 367 3.93 -21.78 -4.79
CA PHE A 367 2.82 -21.00 -4.21
C PHE A 367 1.46 -21.51 -4.68
N ALA A 368 1.32 -21.83 -5.97
CA ALA A 368 0.06 -22.40 -6.46
C ALA A 368 -0.21 -23.80 -5.89
N ASP A 369 0.83 -24.60 -5.71
CA ASP A 369 0.75 -25.93 -5.13
C ASP A 369 0.37 -25.83 -3.62
N PHE A 370 0.94 -24.88 -2.86
CA PHE A 370 0.51 -24.52 -1.51
C PHE A 370 -0.99 -24.19 -1.45
N MET A 371 -1.46 -23.33 -2.35
CA MET A 371 -2.87 -22.93 -2.40
C MET A 371 -3.77 -24.14 -2.59
N ALA A 372 -3.42 -25.07 -3.49
CA ALA A 372 -4.23 -26.22 -3.82
C ALA A 372 -4.15 -27.36 -2.78
N HIS A 373 -2.95 -27.64 -2.29
CA HIS A 373 -2.64 -28.87 -1.56
C HIS A 373 -2.48 -28.68 -0.04
N GLU A 374 -2.26 -27.47 0.45
CA GLU A 374 -2.14 -27.19 1.88
C GLU A 374 -3.25 -26.27 2.37
N LEU A 375 -3.48 -25.12 1.71
CA LEU A 375 -4.48 -24.15 2.15
C LEU A 375 -5.91 -24.70 2.05
N LEU A 376 -6.34 -25.21 0.88
CA LEU A 376 -7.72 -25.67 0.72
C LEU A 376 -8.08 -26.85 1.67
N PRO A 377 -7.23 -27.88 1.86
CA PRO A 377 -7.48 -28.89 2.88
C PRO A 377 -7.53 -28.33 4.29
N TRP A 378 -6.64 -27.40 4.64
CA TRP A 378 -6.65 -26.75 5.96
C TRP A 378 -7.96 -25.97 6.19
N LEU A 379 -8.42 -25.18 5.23
CA LEU A 379 -9.69 -24.45 5.31
C LEU A 379 -10.89 -25.39 5.47
N ARG A 380 -10.88 -26.54 4.78
CA ARG A 380 -11.91 -27.57 4.94
C ARG A 380 -11.94 -28.10 6.37
N GLY A 381 -10.78 -28.33 6.99
CA GLY A 381 -10.65 -28.71 8.39
C GLY A 381 -11.19 -27.66 9.36
N LYS A 382 -11.26 -26.38 8.94
CA LYS A 382 -11.90 -25.28 9.67
C LYS A 382 -13.40 -25.13 9.38
N GLY A 383 -14.00 -26.06 8.64
CA GLY A 383 -15.43 -26.03 8.30
C GLY A 383 -15.78 -25.12 7.13
N ILE A 384 -14.79 -24.61 6.38
CA ILE A 384 -15.02 -23.75 5.21
C ILE A 384 -15.12 -24.65 3.97
N GLY A 385 -16.35 -25.01 3.62
CA GLY A 385 -16.65 -25.79 2.42
C GLY A 385 -16.35 -24.99 1.15
N MET A 386 -15.44 -25.50 0.32
CA MET A 386 -15.03 -24.82 -0.91
C MET A 386 -15.66 -25.47 -2.13
N GLN A 387 -16.38 -24.68 -2.90
CA GLN A 387 -16.93 -25.07 -4.20
C GLN A 387 -16.30 -24.19 -5.26
N ARG A 388 -15.69 -24.80 -6.27
CA ARG A 388 -15.05 -24.13 -7.41
C ARG A 388 -15.83 -22.92 -7.93
N GLN A 389 -17.13 -23.11 -8.18
CA GLN A 389 -18.02 -22.09 -8.76
C GLN A 389 -18.29 -20.91 -7.82
N LYS A 390 -18.02 -21.09 -6.52
CA LYS A 390 -18.26 -20.13 -5.44
C LYS A 390 -16.99 -19.65 -4.72
N THR A 391 -15.83 -20.13 -5.16
CA THR A 391 -14.52 -19.67 -4.72
C THR A 391 -14.03 -18.58 -5.66
N VAL A 392 -13.62 -17.44 -5.11
CA VAL A 392 -13.01 -16.32 -5.82
C VAL A 392 -11.59 -16.14 -5.32
N LEU A 393 -10.61 -16.22 -6.22
CA LEU A 393 -9.24 -15.75 -5.95
C LEU A 393 -9.17 -14.27 -6.28
N ALA A 394 -8.63 -13.47 -5.36
CA ALA A 394 -8.47 -12.05 -5.56
C ALA A 394 -7.15 -11.53 -5.00
N GLY A 395 -6.66 -10.47 -5.62
CA GLY A 395 -5.51 -9.73 -5.14
C GLY A 395 -5.18 -8.57 -6.07
N SER A 396 -4.27 -7.72 -5.59
CA SER A 396 -3.81 -6.55 -6.32
C SER A 396 -2.39 -6.70 -6.80
N SER A 397 -2.06 -6.12 -7.96
CA SER A 397 -0.69 -6.14 -8.47
C SER A 397 -0.20 -7.58 -8.66
N TYR A 398 0.87 -7.98 -7.94
CA TYR A 398 1.30 -9.38 -7.87
C TYR A 398 0.23 -10.35 -7.38
N GLY A 399 -0.66 -9.95 -6.46
CA GLY A 399 -1.81 -10.78 -6.07
C GLY A 399 -2.81 -11.01 -7.22
N GLY A 400 -2.96 -10.03 -8.12
CA GLY A 400 -3.85 -10.15 -9.28
C GLY A 400 -3.33 -11.16 -10.30
N ILE A 401 -2.04 -11.09 -10.64
CA ILE A 401 -1.40 -12.09 -11.52
C ILE A 401 -1.30 -13.47 -10.84
N ALA A 402 -1.03 -13.53 -9.53
CA ALA A 402 -1.05 -14.78 -8.76
C ALA A 402 -2.42 -15.47 -8.84
N SER A 403 -3.50 -14.69 -8.69
CA SER A 403 -4.87 -15.21 -8.75
C SER A 403 -5.16 -15.87 -10.10
N SER A 404 -4.74 -15.24 -11.20
CA SER A 404 -4.80 -15.84 -12.53
C SER A 404 -3.92 -17.09 -12.63
N TRP A 405 -2.66 -17.04 -12.19
CA TRP A 405 -1.75 -18.18 -12.28
C TRP A 405 -2.24 -19.42 -11.53
N VAL A 406 -2.71 -19.26 -10.29
CA VAL A 406 -3.27 -20.35 -9.49
C VAL A 406 -4.51 -20.94 -10.19
N ALA A 407 -5.36 -20.11 -10.77
CA ALA A 407 -6.53 -20.58 -11.53
C ALA A 407 -6.15 -21.32 -12.83
N LEU A 408 -5.02 -20.96 -13.46
CA LEU A 408 -4.50 -21.66 -14.64
C LEU A 408 -3.96 -23.07 -14.29
N ARG A 409 -3.20 -23.21 -13.19
CA ARG A 409 -2.68 -24.51 -12.74
C ARG A 409 -3.76 -25.41 -12.16
N TYR A 410 -4.69 -24.84 -11.40
CA TYR A 410 -5.70 -25.59 -10.65
C TYR A 410 -7.15 -25.21 -11.03
N PRO A 411 -7.52 -25.28 -12.33
CA PRO A 411 -8.81 -24.79 -12.80
C PRO A 411 -10.00 -25.61 -12.27
N ARG A 412 -9.77 -26.82 -11.74
CA ARG A 412 -10.81 -27.63 -11.09
C ARG A 412 -11.14 -27.18 -9.67
N LEU A 413 -10.22 -26.47 -9.00
CA LEU A 413 -10.36 -26.00 -7.63
C LEU A 413 -10.78 -24.53 -7.57
N PHE A 414 -10.25 -23.71 -8.48
CA PHE A 414 -10.49 -22.26 -8.51
C PHE A 414 -11.22 -21.86 -9.79
N GLY A 415 -12.47 -21.39 -9.65
CA GLY A 415 -13.35 -21.10 -10.78
C GLY A 415 -13.56 -19.61 -11.09
N ASN A 416 -13.16 -18.71 -10.20
CA ASN A 416 -13.34 -17.27 -10.38
C ASN A 416 -12.07 -16.52 -9.97
N VAL A 417 -11.71 -15.52 -10.78
CA VAL A 417 -10.59 -14.60 -10.53
C VAL A 417 -11.14 -13.18 -10.52
N LEU A 418 -10.79 -12.43 -9.48
CA LEU A 418 -11.02 -11.00 -9.34
C LEU A 418 -9.65 -10.33 -9.26
N SER A 419 -9.14 -9.84 -10.40
CA SER A 419 -7.80 -9.28 -10.51
C SER A 419 -7.85 -7.77 -10.53
N LEU A 420 -7.07 -7.14 -9.66
CA LEU A 420 -7.04 -5.70 -9.46
C LEU A 420 -5.65 -5.18 -9.84
N SER A 421 -5.59 -4.36 -10.89
CA SER A 421 -4.32 -3.85 -11.44
C SER A 421 -3.27 -4.96 -11.57
N GLY A 422 -3.67 -6.13 -12.09
CA GLY A 422 -2.82 -7.31 -12.11
C GLY A 422 -1.52 -7.06 -12.88
N SER A 423 -0.39 -7.50 -12.32
CA SER A 423 0.95 -7.28 -12.90
C SER A 423 1.21 -8.15 -14.13
N TYR A 424 0.31 -8.14 -15.12
CA TYR A 424 0.40 -8.94 -16.34
C TYR A 424 1.60 -8.56 -17.22
N TRP A 425 2.26 -7.43 -16.96
CA TRP A 425 3.56 -7.09 -17.52
C TRP A 425 4.68 -8.03 -17.09
N TRP A 426 4.55 -8.73 -15.96
CA TRP A 426 5.61 -9.55 -15.40
C TRP A 426 6.06 -10.65 -16.36
N ALA A 427 7.35 -10.97 -16.30
CA ALA A 427 7.97 -12.09 -16.98
C ALA A 427 9.18 -12.59 -16.17
N PRO A 428 9.60 -13.85 -16.37
CA PRO A 428 10.90 -14.34 -15.92
C PRO A 428 12.03 -13.44 -16.42
N GLU A 429 13.18 -13.49 -15.76
CA GLU A 429 14.36 -12.75 -16.21
C GLU A 429 14.76 -13.19 -17.63
N GLY A 430 15.03 -12.21 -18.50
CA GLY A 430 15.37 -12.44 -19.91
C GLY A 430 14.17 -12.57 -20.86
N ASP A 431 12.94 -12.71 -20.33
CA ASP A 431 11.74 -12.86 -21.16
C ASP A 431 11.04 -11.52 -21.44
N ALA A 432 10.31 -11.47 -22.57
CA ALA A 432 9.46 -10.32 -22.90
C ALA A 432 8.28 -10.19 -21.91
N PRO A 433 7.85 -8.96 -21.57
CA PRO A 433 6.65 -8.71 -20.75
C PRO A 433 5.42 -9.48 -21.24
N GLY A 434 4.47 -9.79 -20.35
CA GLY A 434 3.25 -10.51 -20.75
C GLY A 434 3.36 -12.03 -20.67
N TRP A 435 4.22 -12.58 -19.82
CA TRP A 435 4.48 -14.02 -19.79
C TRP A 435 3.21 -14.83 -19.48
N LEU A 436 2.45 -14.46 -18.44
CA LEU A 436 1.24 -15.19 -18.09
C LEU A 436 0.16 -15.10 -19.17
N THR A 437 0.07 -13.96 -19.87
CA THR A 437 -0.82 -13.79 -21.02
C THR A 437 -0.52 -14.81 -22.11
N ARG A 438 0.76 -15.04 -22.42
CA ARG A 438 1.18 -16.09 -23.36
C ARG A 438 0.83 -17.49 -22.87
N GLN A 439 0.98 -17.77 -21.56
CA GLN A 439 0.59 -19.07 -21.00
C GLN A 439 -0.92 -19.35 -21.19
N TYR A 440 -1.78 -18.36 -20.93
CA TYR A 440 -3.21 -18.49 -21.21
C TYR A 440 -3.48 -18.69 -22.70
N GLN A 441 -2.78 -17.94 -23.57
CA GLN A 441 -2.90 -18.07 -25.02
C GLN A 441 -2.59 -19.50 -25.49
N GLN A 442 -1.59 -20.16 -24.90
CA GLN A 442 -1.13 -21.51 -25.27
C GLN A 442 -1.93 -22.63 -24.59
N SER A 443 -2.52 -22.37 -23.42
CA SER A 443 -3.30 -23.36 -22.66
C SER A 443 -4.65 -23.73 -23.30
N PRO A 444 -5.20 -24.93 -23.04
CA PRO A 444 -6.61 -25.21 -23.30
C PRO A 444 -7.54 -24.21 -22.57
N PRO A 445 -8.73 -23.92 -23.10
CA PRO A 445 -9.69 -23.09 -22.38
C PRO A 445 -10.23 -23.84 -21.15
N TYR A 446 -10.13 -23.22 -19.98
CA TYR A 446 -10.68 -23.75 -18.74
C TYR A 446 -11.95 -22.98 -18.33
N PRO A 447 -12.89 -23.59 -17.59
CA PRO A 447 -14.15 -22.93 -17.23
C PRO A 447 -13.99 -21.91 -16.07
N VAL A 448 -13.01 -21.00 -16.18
CA VAL A 448 -12.70 -19.94 -15.19
C VAL A 448 -13.37 -18.64 -15.63
N ARG A 449 -13.94 -17.89 -14.69
CA ARG A 449 -14.50 -16.56 -14.91
C ARG A 449 -13.56 -15.48 -14.38
N PHE A 450 -13.37 -14.41 -15.14
CA PHE A 450 -12.49 -13.31 -14.80
C PHE A 450 -13.26 -12.00 -14.65
N TRP A 451 -13.01 -11.31 -13.55
CA TRP A 451 -13.38 -9.92 -13.35
C TRP A 451 -12.08 -9.13 -13.17
N LEU A 452 -11.76 -8.29 -14.15
CA LEU A 452 -10.50 -7.56 -14.21
C LEU A 452 -10.76 -6.07 -13.98
N GLN A 453 -9.90 -5.42 -13.21
CA GLN A 453 -9.88 -3.97 -13.05
C GLN A 453 -8.44 -3.46 -13.21
N ALA A 454 -8.30 -2.25 -13.74
CA ALA A 454 -7.06 -1.49 -13.71
C ALA A 454 -7.38 0.02 -13.68
N GLY A 455 -6.54 0.78 -13.02
CA GLY A 455 -6.58 2.24 -13.00
C GLY A 455 -6.10 2.83 -14.33
N LYS A 456 -6.82 3.83 -14.84
CA LYS A 456 -6.50 4.53 -16.09
C LYS A 456 -5.17 5.28 -16.05
N PHE A 457 -4.63 5.56 -14.86
CA PHE A 457 -3.34 6.24 -14.72
C PHE A 457 -2.13 5.29 -14.73
N GLU A 458 -2.35 3.98 -14.82
CA GLU A 458 -1.29 2.96 -14.78
C GLU A 458 -0.69 2.69 -16.17
N THR A 459 -0.22 3.73 -16.85
CA THR A 459 0.18 3.72 -18.27
C THR A 459 1.68 3.71 -18.51
N THR A 460 2.49 3.57 -17.46
CA THR A 460 3.96 3.56 -17.53
C THR A 460 4.53 2.25 -16.99
N GLY A 461 5.70 1.85 -17.47
CA GLY A 461 6.39 0.62 -17.08
C GLY A 461 6.45 -0.45 -18.18
N PRO A 462 7.00 -1.64 -17.86
CA PRO A 462 7.16 -2.73 -18.83
C PRO A 462 5.83 -3.09 -19.51
N GLY A 463 5.88 -3.38 -20.82
CA GLY A 463 4.68 -3.70 -21.60
C GLY A 463 3.69 -2.54 -21.79
N GLY A 464 4.10 -1.29 -21.53
CA GLY A 464 3.22 -0.11 -21.64
C GLY A 464 2.36 0.13 -20.39
N GLY A 465 2.72 -0.48 -19.26
CA GLY A 465 2.04 -0.31 -17.97
C GLY A 465 0.94 -1.32 -17.69
N ILE A 466 0.45 -1.31 -16.45
CA ILE A 466 -0.55 -2.26 -15.96
C ILE A 466 -1.88 -2.12 -16.70
N TYR A 467 -2.29 -0.90 -17.03
CA TYR A 467 -3.54 -0.67 -17.76
C TYR A 467 -3.50 -1.38 -19.12
N ARG A 468 -2.43 -1.16 -19.89
CA ARG A 468 -2.26 -1.77 -21.22
C ARG A 468 -2.15 -3.29 -21.14
N THR A 469 -1.31 -3.80 -20.25
CA THR A 469 -1.10 -5.25 -20.12
C THR A 469 -2.32 -5.99 -19.59
N THR A 470 -3.18 -5.33 -18.81
CA THR A 470 -4.50 -5.87 -18.41
C THR A 470 -5.46 -5.92 -19.60
N GLN A 471 -5.47 -4.91 -20.49
CA GLN A 471 -6.25 -4.94 -21.73
C GLN A 471 -5.80 -6.08 -22.65
N ASP A 472 -4.49 -6.27 -22.81
CA ASP A 472 -3.96 -7.36 -23.64
C ASP A 472 -4.32 -8.74 -23.06
N PHE A 473 -4.27 -8.90 -21.74
CA PHE A 473 -4.70 -10.12 -21.06
C PHE A 473 -6.19 -10.41 -21.23
N GLU A 474 -7.04 -9.39 -21.04
CA GLU A 474 -8.49 -9.44 -21.27
C GLU A 474 -8.80 -9.93 -22.69
N GLN A 475 -8.14 -9.35 -23.69
CA GLN A 475 -8.38 -9.68 -25.09
C GLN A 475 -8.03 -11.14 -25.38
N VAL A 476 -6.91 -11.63 -24.84
CA VAL A 476 -6.52 -13.05 -24.97
C VAL A 476 -7.55 -13.96 -24.32
N LEU A 477 -8.00 -13.65 -23.11
CA LEU A 477 -9.05 -14.42 -22.43
C LEU A 477 -10.35 -14.45 -23.24
N ARG A 478 -10.79 -13.30 -23.76
CA ARG A 478 -11.99 -13.18 -24.60
C ARG A 478 -11.87 -14.02 -25.87
N ASN A 479 -10.73 -13.94 -26.57
CA ASN A 479 -10.47 -14.70 -27.79
C ASN A 479 -10.44 -16.21 -27.54
N LYS A 480 -9.99 -16.66 -26.36
CA LYS A 480 -10.03 -18.07 -25.95
C LYS A 480 -11.42 -18.53 -25.44
N GLY A 481 -12.41 -17.64 -25.40
CA GLY A 481 -13.78 -17.96 -24.98
C GLY A 481 -14.00 -17.96 -23.46
N TYR A 482 -13.09 -17.39 -22.67
CA TYR A 482 -13.31 -17.22 -21.23
C TYR A 482 -14.43 -16.20 -20.97
N ARG A 483 -15.16 -16.40 -19.86
CA ARG A 483 -16.07 -15.36 -19.35
C ARG A 483 -15.24 -14.29 -18.67
N VAL A 484 -14.99 -13.18 -19.35
CA VAL A 484 -14.17 -12.06 -18.85
C VAL A 484 -14.93 -10.73 -18.96
N SER A 485 -14.76 -9.88 -17.94
CA SER A 485 -15.17 -8.47 -17.96
C SER A 485 -14.04 -7.59 -17.42
N PHE A 486 -13.76 -6.48 -18.10
CA PHE A 486 -12.76 -5.49 -17.68
C PHE A 486 -13.42 -4.17 -17.31
N HIS A 487 -13.05 -3.65 -16.14
CA HIS A 487 -13.67 -2.50 -15.49
C HIS A 487 -12.61 -1.45 -15.17
N PRO A 488 -12.30 -0.53 -16.09
CA PRO A 488 -11.30 0.52 -15.84
C PRO A 488 -11.84 1.57 -14.87
N SER A 489 -10.99 2.06 -13.95
CA SER A 489 -11.34 3.11 -12.98
C SER A 489 -10.48 4.37 -13.17
N SER A 490 -11.03 5.54 -12.83
CA SER A 490 -10.27 6.80 -12.77
C SER A 490 -9.38 6.82 -11.52
N SER A 491 -8.33 5.99 -11.52
CA SER A 491 -7.46 5.76 -10.37
C SER A 491 -6.06 5.34 -10.83
N GLY A 492 -5.15 5.26 -9.86
CA GLY A 492 -3.84 4.65 -10.00
C GLY A 492 -3.74 3.22 -9.46
N HIS A 493 -2.52 2.89 -9.05
CA HIS A 493 -2.14 1.63 -8.42
C HIS A 493 -2.40 1.68 -6.90
N ASP A 494 -3.66 1.88 -6.51
CA ASP A 494 -4.04 2.34 -5.17
C ASP A 494 -5.07 1.42 -4.48
N TYR A 495 -4.84 1.10 -3.20
CA TYR A 495 -5.73 0.27 -2.38
C TYR A 495 -7.13 0.88 -2.19
N ALA A 496 -7.23 2.22 -2.16
CA ALA A 496 -8.52 2.90 -2.09
C ALA A 496 -9.45 2.51 -3.25
N ALA A 497 -8.92 2.45 -4.48
CA ALA A 497 -9.68 2.06 -5.66
C ALA A 497 -9.90 0.54 -5.71
N TRP A 498 -8.89 -0.25 -5.34
CA TRP A 498 -9.00 -1.71 -5.28
C TRP A 498 -10.05 -2.18 -4.27
N CYS A 499 -10.19 -1.49 -3.14
CA CYS A 499 -11.21 -1.81 -2.15
C CYS A 499 -12.64 -1.66 -2.71
N GLU A 500 -12.90 -0.59 -3.48
CA GLU A 500 -14.18 -0.43 -4.20
C GLU A 500 -14.37 -1.53 -5.25
N ALA A 501 -13.31 -1.82 -6.02
CA ALA A 501 -13.35 -2.81 -7.07
C ALA A 501 -13.62 -4.23 -6.55
N LEU A 502 -13.10 -4.61 -5.37
CA LEU A 502 -13.45 -5.87 -4.70
C LEU A 502 -14.96 -5.98 -4.46
N ILE A 503 -15.60 -4.91 -3.99
CA ILE A 503 -17.02 -4.90 -3.68
C ILE A 503 -17.84 -5.04 -4.97
N HIS A 504 -17.51 -4.26 -6.00
CA HIS A 504 -18.15 -4.37 -7.32
C HIS A 504 -17.97 -5.75 -7.95
N GLY A 505 -16.75 -6.28 -7.95
CA GLY A 505 -16.46 -7.61 -8.48
C GLY A 505 -17.21 -8.71 -7.73
N MET A 506 -17.30 -8.63 -6.40
CA MET A 506 -18.09 -9.61 -5.64
C MET A 506 -19.59 -9.50 -5.92
N ARG A 507 -20.15 -8.30 -6.08
CA ARG A 507 -21.56 -8.13 -6.50
C ARG A 507 -21.82 -8.81 -7.85
N ASP A 508 -20.99 -8.55 -8.85
CA ASP A 508 -21.11 -9.12 -10.19
C ASP A 508 -20.94 -10.65 -10.17
N LEU A 509 -19.91 -11.15 -9.48
CA LEU A 509 -19.63 -12.57 -9.40
C LEU A 509 -20.75 -13.34 -8.68
N THR A 510 -21.33 -12.74 -7.64
CA THR A 510 -22.44 -13.35 -6.88
C THR A 510 -23.80 -13.24 -7.57
N GLY A 511 -23.91 -12.47 -8.65
CA GLY A 511 -25.12 -12.33 -9.45
C GLY A 511 -26.08 -11.24 -8.96
N LEU A 512 -25.65 -10.41 -7.99
CA LEU A 512 -26.37 -9.19 -7.61
C LEU A 512 -26.03 -8.10 -8.65
N ARG A 513 -26.82 -8.02 -9.73
CA ARG A 513 -26.66 -6.94 -10.72
C ARG A 513 -26.86 -5.57 -10.05
N ARG A 514 -26.17 -4.55 -10.56
CA ARG A 514 -26.35 -3.12 -10.19
C ARG A 514 -27.84 -2.80 -10.21
N GLN A 515 -28.38 -2.33 -9.07
CA GLN A 515 -29.60 -1.54 -9.09
C GLN A 515 -29.27 -0.16 -9.63
#